data_AF-A0A371CPP6-F1
#
_entry.id   AF-A0A371CPP6-F1
#
_cell.length_a   1.000
_cell.length_b   1.000
_cell.length_c   1.000
_cell.angle_alpha   90.00
_cell.angle_beta   90.00
_cell.angle_gamma   90.00
#
_symmetry.space_group_name_H-M   'P 1'
#
loop_
_entity.id
_entity.type
_entity.pdbx_description
1 polymer ?
#
loop_
_entity_poly.entity_id
_entity_poly.type
_entity_poly.pdbx_seq_one_letter_code
_entity_poly.pdbx_strand_id
1 'polypeptide(L)'
;MLRTLRLSFVQIPFDAIALSKLHCLSIGGHVFDSSVTYADIMNVLQRCVELKELRLHRMLSQPIRQFPLPVISLNLPRLRKLVIWDLPSFTSPFLSGIHLSPEVTLRVCHQLPPSFSIARIPRGFASFLPADFSDLPILRSVTTGSIDCWQEHDVVLKGTFRDATITLKMIETTSDNVSFYLHDALQQFHFVFAGAPIKKLELSGDLDSVPSIDDYRSFLDGFPTLQTIAVRGPGSPLVFLLALLRESPDFPPNTLSERADTGSDRQSSEPFVCPELRSLTIEYVECQQVVIEVLVTILRRRIDRGLPKLEELVLALPISKSCNR
;
A
#
# COMPACT_ATOMS: atom_id res chain seq x y z
N MET A 1 -13.09 28.83 -23.38
CA MET A 1 -11.86 28.05 -23.63
C MET A 1 -11.94 26.75 -22.84
N LEU A 2 -11.85 25.60 -23.51
CA LEU A 2 -11.96 24.29 -22.86
C LEU A 2 -10.72 24.04 -21.99
N ARG A 3 -10.91 23.74 -20.70
CA ARG A 3 -9.82 23.46 -19.73
C ARG A 3 -9.82 22.03 -19.20
N THR A 4 -10.94 21.33 -19.37
CA THR A 4 -11.14 19.97 -18.86
C THR A 4 -11.68 19.15 -19.99
N LEU A 5 -11.02 18.04 -20.29
CA LEU A 5 -11.47 17.05 -21.25
C LEU A 5 -11.51 15.69 -20.58
N ARG A 6 -12.68 15.04 -20.64
CA ARG A 6 -12.87 13.69 -20.12
C ARG A 6 -13.52 12.86 -21.21
N LEU A 7 -12.79 11.87 -21.68
CA LEU A 7 -13.20 10.99 -22.78
C LEU A 7 -13.17 9.56 -22.28
N SER A 8 -14.21 8.81 -22.61
CA SER A 8 -14.28 7.38 -22.32
C SER A 8 -15.10 6.72 -23.41
N PHE A 9 -14.50 5.77 -24.13
CA PHE A 9 -15.17 4.99 -25.18
C PHE A 9 -15.81 5.82 -26.32
N VAL A 10 -15.34 7.04 -26.55
CA VAL A 10 -15.79 7.92 -27.63
C VAL A 10 -14.61 8.37 -28.45
N GLN A 11 -14.65 8.13 -29.76
CA GLN A 11 -13.64 8.57 -30.70
C GLN A 11 -13.82 10.06 -31.03
N ILE A 12 -12.74 10.82 -30.93
CA ILE A 12 -12.68 12.20 -31.41
C ILE A 12 -11.49 12.39 -32.35
N PRO A 13 -11.54 13.37 -33.26
CA PRO A 13 -10.37 13.80 -34.01
C PRO A 13 -9.27 14.25 -33.05
N PHE A 14 -8.03 13.85 -33.35
CA PHE A 14 -6.89 14.26 -32.56
C PHE A 14 -6.49 15.70 -32.88
N ASP A 15 -6.61 16.60 -31.89
CA ASP A 15 -6.19 18.00 -31.99
C ASP A 15 -5.15 18.32 -30.92
N ALA A 16 -3.88 18.29 -31.33
CA ALA A 16 -2.73 18.61 -30.46
C ALA A 16 -2.81 20.02 -29.85
N ILE A 17 -3.34 21.00 -30.59
CA ILE A 17 -3.40 22.39 -30.14
C ILE A 17 -4.47 22.52 -29.05
N ALA A 18 -5.65 21.95 -29.26
CA ALA A 18 -6.71 21.94 -28.26
C ALA A 18 -6.29 21.21 -26.98
N LEU A 19 -5.63 20.06 -27.11
CA LEU A 19 -5.17 19.25 -25.99
C LEU A 19 -4.06 19.93 -25.17
N SER A 20 -3.12 20.63 -25.82
CA SER A 20 -1.99 21.31 -25.15
C SER A 20 -2.40 22.40 -24.14
N LYS A 21 -3.64 22.87 -24.21
CA LYS A 21 -4.18 23.96 -23.37
C LYS A 21 -4.97 23.46 -22.16
N LEU A 22 -5.05 22.15 -21.96
CA LEU A 22 -5.87 21.55 -20.90
C LEU A 22 -5.20 21.62 -19.53
N HIS A 23 -6.04 21.79 -18.50
CA HIS A 23 -5.67 21.64 -17.10
C HIS A 23 -6.01 20.25 -16.57
N CYS A 24 -7.01 19.59 -17.14
CA CYS A 24 -7.43 18.24 -16.75
C CYS A 24 -7.67 17.41 -18.01
N LEU A 25 -6.97 16.29 -18.12
CA LEU A 25 -7.13 15.32 -19.20
C LEU A 25 -7.41 13.95 -18.59
N SER A 26 -8.58 13.39 -18.91
CA SER A 26 -8.95 12.03 -18.54
C SER A 26 -9.30 11.26 -19.80
N ILE A 27 -8.55 10.19 -20.06
CA ILE A 27 -8.72 9.35 -21.23
C ILE A 27 -8.99 7.92 -20.78
N GLY A 28 -10.07 7.32 -21.28
CA GLY A 28 -10.46 5.94 -21.02
C GLY A 28 -10.75 5.15 -22.30
N GLY A 29 -10.00 4.08 -22.53
CA GLY A 29 -10.19 3.19 -23.68
C GLY A 29 -9.81 3.81 -25.03
N HIS A 30 -10.48 3.38 -26.09
CA HIS A 30 -10.24 3.83 -27.47
C HIS A 30 -10.90 5.20 -27.73
N VAL A 31 -10.15 6.29 -27.48
CA VAL A 31 -10.67 7.65 -27.68
C VAL A 31 -10.13 8.38 -28.90
N PHE A 32 -9.02 7.91 -29.46
CA PHE A 32 -8.41 8.47 -30.66
C PHE A 32 -8.53 7.49 -31.82
N ASP A 33 -8.43 8.01 -33.04
CA ASP A 33 -8.36 7.18 -34.24
C ASP A 33 -7.13 6.26 -34.21
N SER A 34 -7.14 5.21 -35.05
CA SER A 34 -6.06 4.22 -35.12
C SER A 34 -4.75 4.76 -35.74
N SER A 35 -4.74 5.99 -36.27
CA SER A 35 -3.55 6.62 -36.81
C SER A 35 -2.72 7.32 -35.74
N VAL A 36 -3.33 7.71 -34.62
CA VAL A 36 -2.63 8.32 -33.49
C VAL A 36 -1.74 7.30 -32.79
N THR A 37 -0.44 7.58 -32.76
CA THR A 37 0.56 6.73 -32.09
C THR A 37 0.75 7.14 -30.64
N TYR A 38 1.39 6.25 -29.86
CA TYR A 38 1.85 6.59 -28.50
C TYR A 38 2.75 7.82 -28.49
N ALA A 39 3.67 7.93 -29.46
CA ALA A 39 4.57 9.07 -29.59
C ALA A 39 3.80 10.38 -29.79
N ASP A 40 2.74 10.38 -30.61
CA ASP A 40 1.92 11.57 -30.83
C ASP A 40 1.26 12.06 -29.54
N ILE A 41 0.70 11.14 -28.75
CA ILE A 41 0.05 11.46 -27.46
C ILE A 41 1.09 12.02 -26.49
N MET A 42 2.26 11.42 -26.41
CA MET A 42 3.32 11.87 -25.51
C MET A 42 3.89 13.24 -25.92
N ASN A 43 4.07 13.48 -27.22
CA ASN A 43 4.47 14.78 -27.77
C ASN A 43 3.46 15.87 -27.40
N VAL A 44 2.15 15.56 -27.41
CA VAL A 44 1.12 16.50 -26.96
C VAL A 44 1.19 16.72 -25.46
N LEU A 45 1.31 15.66 -24.66
CA LEU A 45 1.45 15.77 -23.20
C LEU A 45 2.65 16.62 -22.80
N GLN A 46 3.80 16.49 -23.47
CA GLN A 46 4.97 17.33 -23.23
C GLN A 46 4.68 18.84 -23.42
N ARG A 47 3.72 19.18 -24.29
CA ARG A 47 3.30 20.57 -24.53
C ARG A 47 2.24 21.06 -23.55
N CYS A 48 1.65 20.17 -22.75
CA CYS A 48 0.61 20.49 -21.76
C CYS A 48 1.20 21.06 -20.45
N VAL A 49 1.91 22.20 -20.52
CA VAL A 49 2.58 22.81 -19.36
C VAL A 49 1.62 23.25 -18.24
N GLU A 50 0.34 23.45 -18.56
CA GLU A 50 -0.73 23.84 -17.65
C GLU A 50 -1.49 22.66 -17.01
N LEU A 51 -1.12 21.43 -17.36
CA LEU A 51 -1.84 20.24 -16.92
C LEU A 51 -1.65 20.00 -15.42
N LYS A 52 -2.78 19.92 -14.70
CA LYS A 52 -2.85 19.69 -13.25
C LYS A 52 -3.31 18.28 -12.92
N GLU A 53 -4.19 17.70 -13.74
CA GLU A 53 -4.71 16.34 -13.58
C GLU A 53 -4.53 15.56 -14.89
N LEU A 54 -3.88 14.40 -14.80
CA LEU A 54 -3.80 13.41 -15.87
C LEU A 54 -4.39 12.09 -15.38
N ARG A 55 -5.34 11.54 -16.14
CA ARG A 55 -5.93 10.22 -15.87
C ARG A 55 -5.90 9.37 -17.14
N LEU A 56 -5.27 8.22 -17.04
CA LEU A 56 -5.11 7.26 -18.13
C LEU A 56 -5.75 5.95 -17.70
N HIS A 57 -6.79 5.52 -18.39
CA HIS A 57 -7.49 4.27 -18.12
C HIS A 57 -7.49 3.37 -19.35
N ARG A 58 -6.76 2.25 -19.27
CA ARG A 58 -6.54 1.30 -20.37
C ARG A 58 -6.23 2.05 -21.66
N MET A 59 -5.25 2.95 -21.58
CA MET A 59 -4.81 3.80 -22.70
C MET A 59 -3.41 3.40 -23.14
N LEU A 60 -2.54 3.04 -22.20
CA LEU A 60 -1.16 2.63 -22.46
C LEU A 60 -1.11 1.21 -23.05
N SER A 61 -1.98 0.29 -22.59
CA SER A 61 -2.07 -1.09 -23.13
C SER A 61 -2.94 -1.22 -24.38
N GLN A 62 -3.55 -0.13 -24.87
CA GLN A 62 -4.27 -0.15 -26.15
C GLN A 62 -3.32 -0.59 -27.26
N PRO A 63 -3.78 -1.23 -28.36
CA PRO A 63 -2.96 -2.01 -29.30
C PRO A 63 -1.97 -1.16 -30.10
N ILE A 64 -1.05 -0.53 -29.37
CA ILE A 64 0.18 0.05 -29.81
C ILE A 64 1.03 -1.17 -30.14
N ARG A 65 1.17 -1.43 -31.43
CA ARG A 65 2.03 -2.50 -31.98
C ARG A 65 3.52 -2.29 -31.67
N GLN A 66 3.87 -1.24 -30.94
CA GLN A 66 5.22 -0.84 -30.59
C GLN A 66 5.45 -1.12 -29.10
N PHE A 67 5.73 -2.39 -28.81
CA PHE A 67 6.40 -2.77 -27.57
C PHE A 67 7.84 -3.18 -27.94
N PRO A 68 8.88 -2.71 -27.23
CA PRO A 68 8.84 -1.85 -26.05
C PRO A 68 8.37 -0.42 -26.36
N LEU A 69 7.79 0.25 -25.35
CA LEU A 69 7.46 1.68 -25.45
C LEU A 69 8.75 2.49 -25.65
N PRO A 70 8.77 3.50 -26.53
CA PRO A 70 9.93 4.39 -26.66
C PRO A 70 10.18 5.09 -25.32
N VAL A 71 11.46 5.24 -24.98
CA VAL A 71 11.89 5.98 -23.79
C VAL A 71 11.57 7.45 -24.02
N ILE A 72 10.74 8.03 -23.16
CA ILE A 72 10.30 9.42 -23.24
C ILE A 72 10.55 10.06 -21.89
N SER A 73 11.06 11.30 -21.92
CA SER A 73 11.11 12.16 -20.75
C SER A 73 9.93 13.12 -20.78
N LEU A 74 9.03 13.00 -19.83
CA LEU A 74 7.83 13.81 -19.68
C LEU A 74 7.97 14.67 -18.44
N ASN A 75 7.93 15.99 -18.63
CA ASN A 75 7.96 16.98 -17.56
C ASN A 75 6.62 17.74 -17.55
N LEU A 76 5.85 17.55 -16.48
CA LEU A 76 4.55 18.21 -16.28
C LEU A 76 4.61 19.06 -15.00
N PRO A 77 5.14 20.29 -15.07
CA PRO A 77 5.52 21.06 -13.88
C PRO A 77 4.35 21.46 -12.98
N ARG A 78 3.13 21.51 -13.52
CA ARG A 78 1.90 21.84 -12.76
C ARG A 78 1.09 20.62 -12.35
N LEU A 79 1.57 19.41 -12.67
CA LEU A 79 0.84 18.18 -12.35
C LEU A 79 0.72 18.04 -10.83
N ARG A 80 -0.51 17.85 -10.37
CA ARG A 80 -0.84 17.60 -8.96
C ARG A 80 -1.43 16.22 -8.75
N LYS A 81 -1.98 15.61 -9.82
CA LYS A 81 -2.56 14.29 -9.72
C LYS A 81 -2.41 13.50 -11.00
N LEU A 82 -1.89 12.29 -10.83
CA LEU A 82 -1.71 11.29 -11.87
C LEU A 82 -2.47 10.03 -11.48
N VAL A 83 -3.40 9.61 -12.32
CA VAL A 83 -4.11 8.35 -12.17
C VAL A 83 -3.81 7.48 -13.38
N ILE A 84 -3.26 6.30 -13.14
CA ILE A 84 -3.02 5.30 -14.18
C ILE A 84 -3.80 4.06 -13.79
N TRP A 85 -4.64 3.59 -14.69
CA TRP A 85 -5.31 2.32 -14.54
C TRP A 85 -5.05 1.49 -15.79
N ASP A 86 -4.01 0.67 -15.74
CA ASP A 86 -3.46 0.00 -16.91
C ASP A 86 -2.70 -1.28 -16.52
N LEU A 87 -2.08 -1.94 -17.49
CA LEU A 87 -1.24 -3.12 -17.25
C LEU A 87 0.14 -2.71 -16.68
N PRO A 88 0.78 -3.54 -15.82
CA PRO A 88 2.06 -3.21 -15.19
C PRO A 88 3.19 -3.05 -16.21
N SER A 89 3.19 -3.89 -17.25
CA SER A 89 4.17 -3.87 -18.34
C SER A 89 4.20 -2.56 -19.13
N PHE A 90 3.13 -1.76 -19.05
CA PHE A 90 3.05 -0.44 -19.69
C PHE A 90 3.16 0.70 -18.68
N THR A 91 2.63 0.49 -17.47
CA THR A 91 2.67 1.48 -16.38
C THR A 91 4.07 1.73 -15.86
N SER A 92 4.85 0.66 -15.64
CA SER A 92 6.21 0.76 -15.09
C SER A 92 7.16 1.56 -16.02
N PRO A 93 7.24 1.26 -17.34
CA PRO A 93 8.02 2.07 -18.27
C PRO A 93 7.51 3.52 -18.40
N PHE A 94 6.19 3.73 -18.42
CA PHE A 94 5.63 5.08 -18.45
C PHE A 94 6.05 5.90 -17.22
N LEU A 95 6.00 5.29 -16.03
CA LEU A 95 6.40 5.96 -14.79
C LEU A 95 7.90 6.24 -14.72
N SER A 96 8.76 5.42 -15.35
CA SER A 96 10.20 5.73 -15.45
C SER A 96 10.48 6.95 -16.33
N GLY A 97 9.56 7.30 -17.23
CA GLY A 97 9.72 8.42 -18.15
C GLY A 97 9.20 9.75 -17.61
N ILE A 98 8.48 9.77 -16.49
CA ILE A 98 7.79 10.98 -15.99
C ILE A 98 8.45 11.52 -14.73
N HIS A 99 8.74 12.82 -14.74
CA HIS A 99 9.27 13.52 -13.57
C HIS A 99 8.12 13.96 -12.67
N LEU A 100 8.03 13.39 -11.46
CA LEU A 100 6.97 13.70 -10.50
C LEU A 100 7.52 14.48 -9.31
N SER A 101 6.84 15.57 -8.97
CA SER A 101 7.07 16.28 -7.70
C SER A 101 6.60 15.41 -6.51
N PRO A 102 7.25 15.48 -5.33
CA PRO A 102 6.80 14.79 -4.12
C PRO A 102 5.38 15.18 -3.67
N GLU A 103 4.85 16.31 -4.16
CA GLU A 103 3.51 16.80 -3.84
C GLU A 103 2.41 16.17 -4.72
N VAL A 104 2.75 15.28 -5.66
CA VAL A 104 1.79 14.69 -6.59
C VAL A 104 0.99 13.57 -5.91
N THR A 105 -0.34 13.61 -6.06
CA THR A 105 -1.19 12.45 -5.82
C THR A 105 -1.03 11.45 -6.97
N LEU A 106 -0.33 10.34 -6.71
CA LEU A 106 -0.16 9.23 -7.64
C LEU A 106 -1.13 8.09 -7.28
N ARG A 107 -1.97 7.67 -8.23
CA ARG A 107 -2.81 6.49 -8.09
C ARG A 107 -2.56 5.54 -9.24
N VAL A 108 -2.06 4.35 -8.94
CA VAL A 108 -1.87 3.27 -9.89
C VAL A 108 -2.86 2.16 -9.56
N CYS A 109 -3.70 1.82 -10.51
CA CYS A 109 -4.68 0.75 -10.39
C CYS A 109 -4.39 -0.32 -11.43
N HIS A 110 -4.40 -1.57 -11.00
CA HIS A 110 -4.27 -2.70 -11.88
C HIS A 110 -5.45 -3.64 -11.68
N GLN A 111 -6.10 -4.01 -12.78
CA GLN A 111 -7.16 -5.00 -12.76
C GLN A 111 -6.57 -6.34 -13.17
N LEU A 112 -6.73 -7.33 -12.30
CA LEU A 112 -6.25 -8.68 -12.54
C LEU A 112 -7.16 -9.40 -13.54
N PRO A 113 -6.57 -10.21 -14.44
CA PRO A 113 -7.37 -11.08 -15.29
C PRO A 113 -8.22 -12.05 -14.44
N PRO A 114 -9.40 -12.47 -14.91
CA PRO A 114 -10.29 -13.38 -14.19
C PRO A 114 -9.71 -14.76 -13.82
N SER A 115 -8.55 -15.12 -14.37
CA SER A 115 -7.85 -16.38 -14.10
C SER A 115 -6.59 -16.21 -13.25
N PHE A 116 -6.30 -14.99 -12.79
CA PHE A 116 -5.10 -14.67 -12.01
C PHE A 116 -5.48 -14.39 -10.56
N SER A 117 -5.09 -15.30 -9.68
CA SER A 117 -5.08 -15.05 -8.23
C SER A 117 -3.96 -14.08 -7.87
N ILE A 118 -4.22 -13.18 -6.91
CA ILE A 118 -3.23 -12.24 -6.38
C ILE A 118 -1.97 -12.96 -5.86
N ALA A 119 -2.15 -14.14 -5.27
CA ALA A 119 -1.06 -15.01 -4.77
C ALA A 119 -0.08 -15.46 -5.86
N ARG A 120 -0.44 -15.36 -7.14
CA ARG A 120 0.39 -15.77 -8.28
C ARG A 120 1.07 -14.62 -9.00
N ILE A 121 0.89 -13.37 -8.57
CA ILE A 121 1.47 -12.21 -9.25
C ILE A 121 2.97 -12.14 -8.94
N PRO A 122 3.85 -12.43 -9.91
CA PRO A 122 5.28 -12.29 -9.70
C PRO A 122 5.56 -10.80 -9.43
N ARG A 123 6.14 -10.48 -8.27
CA ARG A 123 6.52 -9.12 -7.83
C ARG A 123 5.37 -8.19 -7.39
N GLY A 124 4.12 -8.66 -7.36
CA GLY A 124 2.96 -7.93 -6.79
C GLY A 124 2.90 -6.44 -7.14
N PHE A 125 2.70 -5.57 -6.15
CA PHE A 125 2.66 -4.11 -6.26
C PHE A 125 3.95 -3.49 -6.80
N ALA A 126 5.11 -4.10 -6.58
CA ALA A 126 6.37 -3.58 -7.10
C ALA A 126 6.40 -3.58 -8.63
N SER A 127 5.65 -4.48 -9.28
CA SER A 127 5.51 -4.49 -10.75
C SER A 127 4.83 -3.24 -11.31
N PHE A 128 4.12 -2.47 -10.48
CA PHE A 128 3.42 -1.25 -10.89
C PHE A 128 4.34 -0.04 -10.93
N LEU A 129 5.52 -0.16 -10.33
CA LEU A 129 6.51 0.89 -10.22
C LEU A 129 7.65 0.66 -11.22
N PRO A 130 8.41 1.70 -11.57
CA PRO A 130 9.68 1.55 -12.26
C PRO A 130 10.59 0.54 -11.56
N ALA A 131 11.45 -0.16 -12.31
CA ALA A 131 12.42 -1.10 -11.72
C ALA A 131 13.35 -0.41 -10.71
N ASP A 132 13.73 0.84 -11.00
CA ASP A 132 14.32 1.77 -10.04
C ASP A 132 13.32 2.87 -9.71
N PHE A 133 12.67 2.75 -8.56
CA PHE A 133 11.72 3.74 -8.06
C PHE A 133 12.34 4.70 -7.04
N SER A 134 13.68 4.79 -6.98
CA SER A 134 14.36 5.81 -6.17
C SER A 134 14.01 7.24 -6.61
N ASP A 135 13.72 7.42 -7.90
CA ASP A 135 13.28 8.68 -8.52
C ASP A 135 11.81 9.05 -8.24
N LEU A 136 11.07 8.24 -7.46
CA LEU A 136 9.72 8.58 -6.99
C LEU A 136 9.81 9.16 -5.56
N PRO A 137 10.03 10.47 -5.39
CA PRO A 137 10.38 11.06 -4.09
C PRO A 137 9.28 10.92 -3.04
N ILE A 138 8.02 10.78 -3.47
CA ILE A 138 6.89 10.55 -2.56
C ILE A 138 7.05 9.25 -1.76
N LEU A 139 7.63 8.20 -2.33
CA LEU A 139 7.79 6.90 -1.67
C LEU A 139 8.67 6.97 -0.41
N ARG A 140 9.70 7.83 -0.43
CA ARG A 140 10.62 8.01 0.71
C ARG A 140 10.14 9.04 1.72
N SER A 141 9.13 9.82 1.38
CA SER A 141 8.61 10.92 2.22
C SER A 141 7.40 10.51 3.04
N VAL A 142 6.82 9.32 2.83
CA VAL A 142 5.59 8.86 3.47
C VAL A 142 5.72 8.87 5.00
N THR A 143 4.75 9.50 5.66
CA THR A 143 4.63 9.52 7.13
C THR A 143 3.44 8.72 7.63
N THR A 144 2.47 8.43 6.76
CA THR A 144 1.31 7.59 7.10
C THR A 144 1.13 6.53 6.04
N GLY A 145 1.16 5.27 6.48
CA GLY A 145 0.96 4.09 5.66
C GLY A 145 -0.40 3.46 5.93
N SER A 146 -1.00 2.86 4.91
CA SER A 146 -2.15 1.97 5.10
C SER A 146 -2.09 0.78 4.15
N ILE A 147 -2.43 -0.39 4.68
CA ILE A 147 -2.65 -1.64 3.96
C ILE A 147 -4.12 -2.00 4.15
N ASP A 148 -4.86 -2.11 3.05
CA ASP A 148 -6.26 -2.49 3.07
C ASP A 148 -6.48 -3.72 2.18
N CYS A 149 -6.72 -4.86 2.83
CA CYS A 149 -7.11 -6.15 2.27
C CYS A 149 -8.51 -6.56 2.76
N TRP A 150 -9.30 -5.61 3.29
CA TRP A 150 -10.61 -5.90 3.91
C TRP A 150 -11.73 -6.05 2.89
N GLN A 151 -11.68 -5.24 1.83
CA GLN A 151 -12.78 -5.14 0.88
C GLN A 151 -12.72 -6.30 -0.12
N GLU A 152 -13.88 -6.91 -0.37
CA GLU A 152 -14.08 -8.23 -0.98
C GLU A 152 -13.34 -8.46 -2.31
N HIS A 153 -12.82 -7.41 -2.98
CA HIS A 153 -12.18 -7.52 -4.29
C HIS A 153 -10.95 -6.63 -4.50
N ASP A 154 -10.50 -5.91 -3.48
CA ASP A 154 -9.45 -4.90 -3.65
C ASP A 154 -8.34 -5.04 -2.60
N VAL A 155 -7.09 -5.04 -3.06
CA VAL A 155 -5.92 -4.83 -2.19
C VAL A 155 -5.36 -3.44 -2.46
N VAL A 156 -5.16 -2.65 -1.41
CA VAL A 156 -4.65 -1.29 -1.51
C VAL A 156 -3.47 -1.09 -0.60
N LEU A 157 -2.33 -0.69 -1.18
CA LEU A 157 -1.25 -0.04 -0.44
C LEU A 157 -1.34 1.45 -0.65
N LYS A 158 -1.32 2.21 0.43
CA LYS A 158 -1.35 3.67 0.37
C LYS A 158 -0.33 4.28 1.31
N GLY A 159 0.30 5.34 0.82
CA GLY A 159 1.20 6.18 1.59
C GLY A 159 0.78 7.64 1.46
N THR A 160 0.86 8.41 2.52
CA THR A 160 0.58 9.85 2.50
C THR A 160 1.72 10.65 3.12
N PHE A 161 1.93 11.84 2.54
CA PHE A 161 2.86 12.85 3.03
C PHE A 161 2.21 14.22 2.81
N ARG A 162 1.88 14.92 3.90
CA ARG A 162 1.05 16.15 3.85
C ARG A 162 -0.24 15.88 3.06
N ASP A 163 -0.52 16.66 2.03
CA ASP A 163 -1.69 16.51 1.16
C ASP A 163 -1.47 15.54 -0.01
N ALA A 164 -0.23 15.07 -0.21
CA ALA A 164 0.12 14.16 -1.29
C ALA A 164 -0.12 12.70 -0.88
N THR A 165 -0.54 11.89 -1.85
CA THR A 165 -0.86 10.48 -1.61
C THR A 165 -0.35 9.61 -2.75
N ILE A 166 0.31 8.51 -2.42
CA ILE A 166 0.51 7.41 -3.36
C ILE A 166 -0.45 6.28 -3.03
N THR A 167 -1.11 5.73 -4.04
CA THR A 167 -2.04 4.60 -3.90
C THR A 167 -1.73 3.58 -4.98
N LEU A 168 -1.36 2.38 -4.57
CA LEU A 168 -1.21 1.22 -5.43
C LEU A 168 -2.40 0.30 -5.13
N LYS A 169 -3.21 0.02 -6.13
CA LYS A 169 -4.45 -0.74 -5.99
C LYS A 169 -4.48 -1.91 -6.94
N MET A 170 -4.67 -3.12 -6.42
CA MET A 170 -5.03 -4.31 -7.17
C MET A 170 -6.52 -4.53 -7.06
N ILE A 171 -7.16 -4.76 -8.20
CA ILE A 171 -8.59 -5.01 -8.32
C ILE A 171 -8.74 -6.42 -8.87
N GLU A 172 -9.22 -7.33 -8.04
CA GLU A 172 -9.58 -8.68 -8.45
C GLU A 172 -10.98 -8.67 -9.07
N THR A 173 -11.18 -9.46 -10.13
CA THR A 173 -12.50 -9.58 -10.79
C THR A 173 -13.34 -10.73 -10.28
N THR A 174 -12.72 -11.63 -9.53
CA THR A 174 -13.30 -12.84 -8.97
C THR A 174 -13.54 -12.66 -7.48
N SER A 175 -14.62 -13.25 -6.97
CA SER A 175 -15.02 -13.16 -5.56
C SER A 175 -14.19 -14.06 -4.64
N ASP A 176 -12.99 -14.46 -5.06
CA ASP A 176 -12.11 -15.23 -4.20
C ASP A 176 -11.63 -14.31 -3.09
N ASN A 177 -11.65 -14.83 -1.86
CA ASN A 177 -11.56 -14.04 -0.64
C ASN A 177 -10.18 -13.37 -0.54
N VAL A 178 -10.08 -12.09 -0.93
CA VAL A 178 -8.87 -11.27 -0.90
C VAL A 178 -8.29 -11.14 0.52
N SER A 179 -9.08 -11.47 1.54
CA SER A 179 -8.73 -11.42 2.95
C SER A 179 -7.45 -12.19 3.29
N PHE A 180 -7.10 -13.24 2.53
CA PHE A 180 -5.88 -14.04 2.74
C PHE A 180 -4.57 -13.37 2.31
N TYR A 181 -4.64 -12.16 1.74
CA TYR A 181 -3.47 -11.49 1.13
C TYR A 181 -2.68 -10.60 2.10
N LEU A 182 -3.05 -10.52 3.38
CA LEU A 182 -2.40 -9.60 4.31
C LEU A 182 -0.89 -9.90 4.45
N HIS A 183 -0.49 -11.16 4.53
CA HIS A 183 0.92 -11.55 4.64
C HIS A 183 1.78 -11.02 3.47
N ASP A 184 1.37 -11.27 2.22
CA ASP A 184 2.06 -10.77 1.04
C ASP A 184 2.03 -9.24 0.96
N ALA A 185 0.91 -8.62 1.35
CA ALA A 185 0.76 -7.17 1.37
C ALA A 185 1.73 -6.50 2.36
N LEU A 186 1.99 -7.10 3.53
CA LEU A 186 3.00 -6.63 4.50
C LEU A 186 4.40 -6.61 3.88
N GLN A 187 4.80 -7.71 3.23
CA GLN A 187 6.12 -7.81 2.58
C GLN A 187 6.28 -6.77 1.46
N GLN A 188 5.24 -6.61 0.64
CA GLN A 188 5.27 -5.65 -0.47
C GLN A 188 5.22 -4.21 0.01
N PHE A 189 4.47 -3.92 1.07
CA PHE A 189 4.45 -2.61 1.70
C PHE A 189 5.84 -2.27 2.26
N HIS A 190 6.47 -3.21 2.97
CA HIS A 190 7.84 -3.05 3.47
C HIS A 190 8.81 -2.76 2.33
N PHE A 191 8.74 -3.51 1.23
CA PHE A 191 9.60 -3.30 0.06
C PHE A 191 9.39 -1.93 -0.60
N VAL A 192 8.14 -1.54 -0.86
CA VAL A 192 7.79 -0.30 -1.57
C VAL A 192 8.15 0.94 -0.74
N PHE A 193 7.88 0.91 0.57
CA PHE A 193 8.09 2.05 1.47
C PHE A 193 9.34 1.91 2.34
N ALA A 194 10.29 1.06 1.95
CA ALA A 194 11.53 0.86 2.70
C ALA A 194 12.22 2.20 3.01
N GLY A 195 12.62 2.39 4.26
CA GLY A 195 13.29 3.62 4.70
C GLY A 195 12.42 4.90 4.75
N ALA A 196 11.12 4.81 4.49
CA ALA A 196 10.21 5.93 4.72
C ALA A 196 10.00 6.16 6.24
N PRO A 197 9.91 7.41 6.72
CA PRO A 197 9.75 7.73 8.13
C PRO A 197 8.28 7.60 8.58
N ILE A 198 7.72 6.40 8.43
CA ILE A 198 6.31 6.14 8.75
C ILE A 198 6.09 6.25 10.26
N LYS A 199 5.16 7.14 10.64
CA LYS A 199 4.74 7.38 12.03
C LYS A 199 3.39 6.77 12.34
N LYS A 200 2.50 6.67 11.34
CA LYS A 200 1.18 6.09 11.49
C LYS A 200 0.99 4.96 10.49
N LEU A 201 0.52 3.81 10.96
CA LEU A 201 0.21 2.66 10.14
C LEU A 201 -1.21 2.18 10.39
N GLU A 202 -1.97 1.96 9.33
CA GLU A 202 -3.29 1.34 9.36
C GLU A 202 -3.24 0.00 8.62
N LEU A 203 -3.60 -1.10 9.29
CA LEU A 203 -3.66 -2.45 8.75
C LEU A 203 -5.12 -2.89 8.75
N SER A 204 -5.62 -3.36 7.61
CA SER A 204 -6.97 -3.90 7.50
C SER A 204 -6.94 -5.19 6.68
N GLY A 205 -7.43 -6.30 7.24
CA GLY A 205 -7.37 -7.63 6.61
C GLY A 205 -7.58 -8.76 7.61
N ASP A 206 -7.54 -10.01 7.14
CA ASP A 206 -7.62 -11.20 8.01
C ASP A 206 -6.31 -11.41 8.77
N LEU A 207 -6.35 -11.30 10.10
CA LEU A 207 -5.16 -11.39 10.94
C LEU A 207 -4.61 -12.82 11.03
N ASP A 208 -5.46 -13.82 10.83
CA ASP A 208 -5.06 -15.23 10.84
C ASP A 208 -4.33 -15.62 9.54
N SER A 209 -4.39 -14.76 8.51
CA SER A 209 -3.66 -14.96 7.25
C SER A 209 -2.15 -14.77 7.39
N VAL A 210 -1.67 -14.23 8.52
CA VAL A 210 -0.25 -14.02 8.80
C VAL A 210 0.19 -15.06 9.85
N PRO A 211 0.86 -16.15 9.45
CA PRO A 211 1.01 -17.32 10.31
C PRO A 211 2.09 -17.16 11.39
N SER A 212 3.08 -16.27 11.20
CA SER A 212 4.24 -16.17 12.09
C SER A 212 4.35 -14.84 12.81
N ILE A 213 4.77 -14.90 14.08
CA ILE A 213 5.19 -13.75 14.88
C ILE A 213 6.36 -13.02 14.20
N ASP A 214 7.28 -13.79 13.60
CA ASP A 214 8.47 -13.23 12.97
C ASP A 214 8.14 -12.42 11.71
N ASP A 215 7.04 -12.73 11.02
CA ASP A 215 6.60 -11.97 9.85
C ASP A 215 6.17 -10.56 10.25
N TYR A 216 5.31 -10.45 11.26
CA TYR A 216 4.91 -9.15 11.81
C TYR A 216 6.10 -8.41 12.42
N ARG A 217 6.99 -9.11 13.12
CA ARG A 217 8.17 -8.50 13.74
C ARG A 217 9.10 -7.91 12.69
N SER A 218 9.45 -8.69 11.68
CA SER A 218 10.29 -8.25 10.55
C SER A 218 9.69 -7.04 9.85
N PHE A 219 8.38 -7.07 9.63
CA PHE A 219 7.64 -5.94 9.05
C PHE A 219 7.71 -4.67 9.92
N LEU A 220 7.45 -4.79 11.22
CA LEU A 220 7.45 -3.66 12.17
C LEU A 220 8.86 -3.09 12.43
N ASP A 221 9.88 -3.94 12.44
CA ASP A 221 11.29 -3.53 12.55
C ASP A 221 11.73 -2.65 11.37
N GLY A 222 11.05 -2.76 10.22
CA GLY A 222 11.24 -1.87 9.07
C GLY A 222 10.81 -0.42 9.30
N PHE A 223 10.00 -0.15 10.34
CA PHE A 223 9.41 1.16 10.59
C PHE A 223 9.59 1.58 12.07
N PRO A 224 10.83 1.84 12.50
CA PRO A 224 11.15 2.11 13.92
C PRO A 224 10.53 3.42 14.45
N THR A 225 10.12 4.33 13.57
CA THR A 225 9.49 5.61 13.92
C THR A 225 7.98 5.53 14.16
N LEU A 226 7.39 4.33 14.15
CA LEU A 226 5.95 4.13 14.35
C LEU A 226 5.51 4.61 15.74
N GLN A 227 4.52 5.50 15.72
CA GLN A 227 3.87 6.11 16.88
C GLN A 227 2.41 5.67 17.02
N THR A 228 1.75 5.36 15.90
CA THR A 228 0.36 4.95 15.86
C THR A 228 0.20 3.71 15.00
N ILE A 229 -0.41 2.67 15.54
CA ILE A 229 -0.79 1.47 14.79
C ILE A 229 -2.29 1.24 14.99
N ALA A 230 -3.03 1.13 13.90
CA ALA A 230 -4.41 0.69 13.89
C ALA A 230 -4.51 -0.62 13.12
N VAL A 231 -5.13 -1.64 13.72
CA VAL A 231 -5.34 -2.96 13.12
C VAL A 231 -6.84 -3.24 13.10
N ARG A 232 -7.37 -3.64 11.94
CA ARG A 232 -8.79 -3.90 11.73
C ARG A 232 -8.97 -5.23 11.02
N GLY A 233 -9.65 -6.19 11.65
CA GLY A 233 -10.16 -7.33 10.90
C GLY A 233 -10.57 -8.59 11.65
N PRO A 234 -11.07 -9.69 11.00
CA PRO A 234 -11.42 -10.86 11.75
C PRO A 234 -10.14 -11.57 12.20
N GLY A 235 -10.35 -12.66 12.92
CA GLY A 235 -9.27 -13.50 13.39
C GLY A 235 -8.67 -12.98 14.69
N SER A 236 -7.61 -13.66 15.11
CA SER A 236 -6.97 -13.43 16.38
C SER A 236 -5.87 -12.37 16.25
N PRO A 237 -5.90 -11.29 17.06
CA PRO A 237 -4.82 -10.31 17.07
C PRO A 237 -3.58 -10.82 17.81
N LEU A 238 -3.61 -12.05 18.35
CA LEU A 238 -2.60 -12.58 19.25
C LEU A 238 -1.22 -12.62 18.59
N VAL A 239 -1.10 -13.11 17.36
CA VAL A 239 0.19 -13.21 16.66
C VAL A 239 0.81 -11.82 16.45
N PHE A 240 0.00 -10.86 16.02
CA PHE A 240 0.41 -9.46 15.87
C PHE A 240 0.87 -8.85 17.20
N LEU A 241 0.12 -9.07 18.28
CA LEU A 241 0.46 -8.55 19.61
C LEU A 241 1.74 -9.18 20.15
N LEU A 242 1.91 -10.49 19.98
CA LEU A 242 3.14 -11.18 20.36
C LEU A 242 4.34 -10.66 19.57
N ALA A 243 4.16 -10.17 18.34
CA ALA A 243 5.25 -9.57 17.58
C ALA A 243 5.75 -8.24 18.17
N LEU A 244 4.92 -7.52 18.93
CA LEU A 244 5.34 -6.35 19.71
C LEU A 244 6.22 -6.74 20.91
N LEU A 245 6.23 -8.02 21.30
CA LEU A 245 7.14 -8.59 22.27
C LEU A 245 8.33 -9.20 21.54
N ARG A 246 9.56 -8.75 21.81
CA ARG A 246 10.75 -9.40 21.23
C ARG A 246 11.07 -10.72 21.91
N GLU A 247 11.04 -10.72 23.24
CA GLU A 247 11.13 -11.93 24.04
C GLU A 247 9.78 -12.62 24.06
N SER A 248 9.75 -13.93 23.80
CA SER A 248 8.53 -14.71 24.05
C SER A 248 8.07 -14.43 25.48
N PRO A 249 6.79 -14.11 25.72
CA PRO A 249 6.25 -14.21 27.06
C PRO A 249 6.51 -15.63 27.58
N ASP A 250 7.01 -15.73 28.81
CA ASP A 250 7.05 -16.99 29.56
C ASP A 250 5.60 -17.38 29.88
N PHE A 251 4.89 -17.90 28.89
CA PHE A 251 3.63 -18.57 29.15
C PHE A 251 3.94 -19.90 29.86
N PRO A 252 3.17 -20.28 30.89
CA PRO A 252 3.33 -21.58 31.50
C PRO A 252 3.20 -22.64 30.41
N PRO A 253 4.18 -23.56 30.29
CA PRO A 253 4.25 -24.49 29.18
C PRO A 253 3.12 -25.49 29.32
N ASN A 254 2.08 -25.33 28.53
CA ASN A 254 1.25 -26.45 28.14
C ASN A 254 1.14 -26.41 26.62
N THR A 255 1.64 -27.48 26.01
CA THR A 255 1.66 -27.79 24.58
C THR A 255 2.53 -26.89 23.69
N LEU A 256 3.85 -27.12 23.72
CA LEU A 256 4.61 -27.72 22.61
C LEU A 256 6.13 -27.57 22.87
N SER A 257 6.73 -28.70 23.22
CA SER A 257 8.13 -29.08 22.96
C SER A 257 9.27 -28.37 23.71
N GLU A 258 9.87 -29.18 24.58
CA GLU A 258 11.18 -29.14 25.24
C GLU A 258 12.22 -28.17 24.64
N ARG A 259 12.56 -27.13 25.42
CA ARG A 259 13.83 -26.40 25.27
C ARG A 259 14.87 -26.99 26.22
N ALA A 260 16.01 -27.37 25.66
CA ALA A 260 17.23 -27.58 26.41
C ALA A 260 17.81 -26.22 26.82
N ASP A 261 18.08 -26.09 28.11
CA ASP A 261 18.84 -25.02 28.74
C ASP A 261 20.24 -24.87 28.13
N THR A 262 20.60 -23.63 27.80
CA THR A 262 21.98 -23.17 28.03
C THR A 262 21.91 -21.73 28.52
N GLY A 263 22.37 -21.54 29.76
CA GLY A 263 22.50 -20.23 30.37
C GLY A 263 23.48 -19.35 29.61
N SER A 264 23.07 -18.12 29.36
CA SER A 264 23.98 -16.99 29.24
C SER A 264 23.29 -15.75 29.74
N ASP A 265 23.86 -15.14 30.78
CA ASP A 265 23.70 -13.73 31.13
C ASP A 265 24.07 -12.86 29.92
N ARG A 266 23.13 -12.70 29.00
CA ARG A 266 23.13 -11.60 28.04
C ARG A 266 22.01 -10.67 28.48
N GLN A 267 22.39 -9.62 29.22
CA GLN A 267 21.76 -8.31 29.05
C GLN A 267 22.00 -7.84 27.60
N SER A 268 21.52 -8.61 26.63
CA SER A 268 21.41 -8.15 25.25
C SER A 268 20.34 -7.07 25.31
N SER A 269 20.79 -5.83 25.16
CA SER A 269 19.95 -4.65 24.92
C SER A 269 19.27 -4.83 23.56
N GLU A 270 18.40 -5.83 23.44
CA GLU A 270 17.68 -6.08 22.22
C GLU A 270 16.66 -4.96 22.02
N PRO A 271 16.71 -4.25 20.88
CA PRO A 271 15.85 -3.11 20.63
C PRO A 271 14.39 -3.53 20.69
N PHE A 272 13.57 -2.73 21.38
CA PHE A 272 12.13 -2.97 21.48
C PHE A 272 11.46 -2.71 20.12
N VAL A 273 10.46 -3.52 19.75
CA VAL A 273 9.70 -3.35 18.51
C VAL A 273 8.78 -2.14 18.65
N CYS A 274 8.85 -1.19 17.71
CA CYS A 274 8.12 0.08 17.78
C CYS A 274 8.34 0.84 19.12
N PRO A 275 9.56 1.31 19.39
CA PRO A 275 9.88 1.96 20.66
C PRO A 275 9.04 3.23 20.87
N GLU A 276 8.74 3.96 19.79
CA GLU A 276 8.00 5.23 19.80
C GLU A 276 6.47 5.08 19.85
N LEU A 277 5.94 3.86 19.99
CA LEU A 277 4.48 3.62 19.96
C LEU A 277 3.75 4.36 21.10
N ARG A 278 2.71 5.11 20.73
CA ARG A 278 1.86 5.92 21.63
C ARG A 278 0.38 5.62 21.49
N SER A 279 -0.08 5.18 20.32
CA SER A 279 -1.48 4.81 20.10
C SER A 279 -1.57 3.44 19.44
N LEU A 280 -2.36 2.55 20.05
CA LEU A 280 -2.67 1.22 19.52
C LEU A 280 -4.18 1.06 19.44
N THR A 281 -4.70 0.84 18.23
CA THR A 281 -6.11 0.58 17.98
C THR A 281 -6.28 -0.80 17.38
N ILE A 282 -7.17 -1.61 17.94
CA ILE A 282 -7.49 -2.96 17.45
C ILE A 282 -9.02 -3.08 17.37
N GLU A 283 -9.55 -3.24 16.16
CA GLU A 283 -10.99 -3.24 15.90
C GLU A 283 -11.43 -4.49 15.13
N TYR A 284 -12.66 -4.94 15.40
CA TYR A 284 -13.32 -6.06 14.71
C TYR A 284 -12.67 -7.43 14.93
N VAL A 285 -11.81 -7.57 15.94
CA VAL A 285 -11.04 -8.78 16.25
C VAL A 285 -11.72 -9.69 17.28
N GLU A 286 -11.32 -10.97 17.30
CA GLU A 286 -11.67 -11.88 18.38
C GLU A 286 -10.86 -11.55 19.65
N CYS A 287 -11.53 -11.01 20.67
CA CYS A 287 -10.88 -10.70 21.94
C CYS A 287 -11.07 -11.85 22.95
N GLN A 288 -10.01 -12.60 23.19
CA GLN A 288 -9.95 -13.66 24.19
C GLN A 288 -9.19 -13.19 25.44
N GLN A 289 -9.33 -13.86 26.57
CA GLN A 289 -8.61 -13.51 27.81
C GLN A 289 -7.09 -13.43 27.59
N VAL A 290 -6.52 -14.36 26.82
CA VAL A 290 -5.09 -14.39 26.49
C VAL A 290 -4.63 -13.11 25.76
N VAL A 291 -5.48 -12.50 24.93
CA VAL A 291 -5.18 -11.25 24.22
C VAL A 291 -4.98 -10.10 25.21
N ILE A 292 -5.84 -10.02 26.23
CA ILE A 292 -5.74 -9.02 27.29
C ILE A 292 -4.48 -9.24 28.13
N GLU A 293 -4.15 -10.50 28.47
CA GLU A 293 -2.94 -10.84 29.22
C GLU A 293 -1.66 -10.44 28.46
N VAL A 294 -1.62 -10.68 27.14
CA VAL A 294 -0.52 -10.22 26.28
C VAL A 294 -0.44 -8.70 26.23
N LEU A 295 -1.56 -8.00 26.07
CA LEU A 295 -1.59 -6.54 26.08
C LEU A 295 -1.04 -5.96 27.39
N VAL A 296 -1.46 -6.50 28.54
CA VAL A 296 -0.94 -6.09 29.85
C VAL A 296 0.57 -6.35 29.93
N THR A 297 1.04 -7.48 29.39
CA THR A 297 2.46 -7.82 29.36
C THR A 297 3.27 -6.84 28.50
N ILE A 298 2.76 -6.47 27.32
CA ILE A 298 3.34 -5.43 26.45
C ILE A 298 3.44 -4.11 27.23
N LEU A 299 2.35 -3.67 27.86
CA LEU A 299 2.31 -2.42 28.62
C LEU A 299 3.32 -2.40 29.77
N ARG A 300 3.40 -3.48 30.57
CA ARG A 300 4.36 -3.60 31.67
C ARG A 300 5.79 -3.53 31.17
N ARG A 301 6.15 -4.34 30.18
CA ARG A 301 7.52 -4.36 29.60
C ARG A 301 7.93 -3.01 29.02
N ARG A 302 6.99 -2.27 28.41
CA ARG A 302 7.25 -0.91 27.93
C ARG A 302 7.58 0.04 29.08
N ILE A 303 6.83 -0.01 30.18
CA ILE A 303 7.07 0.80 31.38
C ILE A 303 8.43 0.44 32.01
N ASP A 304 8.72 -0.85 32.17
CA ASP A 304 9.95 -1.34 32.80
C ASP A 304 11.21 -0.91 32.02
N ARG A 305 11.09 -0.76 30.70
CA ARG A 305 12.17 -0.29 29.81
C ARG A 305 12.20 1.24 29.64
N GLY A 306 11.33 1.99 30.34
CA GLY A 306 11.29 3.45 30.26
C GLY A 306 10.82 3.99 28.90
N LEU A 307 10.07 3.18 28.12
CA LEU A 307 9.53 3.60 26.83
C LEU A 307 8.33 4.55 26.99
N PRO A 308 7.98 5.33 25.95
CA PRO A 308 6.77 6.12 25.94
C PRO A 308 5.54 5.30 26.33
N LYS A 309 4.75 5.84 27.25
CA LYS A 309 3.44 5.29 27.63
C LYS A 309 2.50 5.37 26.43
N LEU A 310 1.62 4.38 26.30
CA LEU A 310 0.49 4.51 25.37
C LEU A 310 -0.42 5.61 25.89
N GLU A 311 -0.62 6.62 25.07
CA GLU A 311 -1.58 7.71 25.27
C GLU A 311 -3.00 7.23 24.95
N GLU A 312 -3.12 6.27 24.03
CA GLU A 312 -4.38 5.73 23.56
C GLU A 312 -4.28 4.21 23.34
N LEU A 313 -5.26 3.48 23.87
CA LEU A 313 -5.48 2.06 23.59
C LEU A 313 -6.97 1.86 23.32
N VAL A 314 -7.31 1.47 22.10
CA VAL A 314 -8.69 1.21 21.68
C VAL A 314 -8.85 -0.26 21.33
N LEU A 315 -9.80 -0.92 21.98
CA LEU A 315 -10.22 -2.29 21.68
C LEU A 315 -11.70 -2.27 21.33
N ALA A 316 -12.04 -2.44 20.04
CA ALA A 316 -13.42 -2.47 19.58
C ALA A 316 -13.79 -3.89 19.11
N LEU A 317 -14.74 -4.51 19.81
CA LEU A 317 -15.22 -5.85 19.49
C LEU A 317 -16.14 -5.83 18.26
N PRO A 318 -16.17 -6.90 17.46
CA PRO A 318 -17.16 -7.02 16.39
C PRO A 318 -18.55 -6.95 17.01
N ILE A 319 -19.41 -6.07 16.46
CA ILE A 319 -20.82 -6.03 16.84
C ILE A 319 -21.39 -7.39 16.42
N SER A 320 -21.69 -8.24 17.40
CA SER A 320 -22.40 -9.47 17.12
C SER A 320 -23.72 -9.07 16.44
N LYS A 321 -23.87 -9.43 15.16
CA LYS A 321 -25.19 -9.43 14.55
C LYS A 321 -26.00 -10.44 15.35
N SER A 322 -26.79 -9.95 16.30
CA SER A 322 -27.77 -10.74 17.01
C SER A 322 -28.60 -11.49 15.96
N CYS A 323 -28.45 -12.82 15.94
CA CYS A 323 -29.31 -13.70 15.19
C CYS A 323 -30.77 -13.38 15.57
N ASN A 324 -31.51 -12.77 14.64
CA ASN A 324 -32.95 -12.86 14.68
C ASN A 324 -33.29 -14.34 14.50
N ARG A 325 -33.79 -14.94 15.58
CA ARG A 325 -34.43 -16.25 15.60
C ARG A 325 -35.66 -16.24 14.70
#